data_AF-A0A846EJB3-F1
#
_entry.id   AF-A0A846EJB3-F1
#
_cell.length_a   1.000
_cell.length_b   1.000
_cell.length_c   1.000
_cell.angle_alpha   90.00
_cell.angle_beta   90.00
_cell.angle_gamma   90.00
#
_symmetry.space_group_name_H-M   'P 1'
#
loop_
_entity.id
_entity.type
_entity.pdbx_description
1 polymer ?
#
loop_
_entity_poly.entity_id
_entity_poly.type
_entity_poly.pdbx_seq_one_letter_code
_entity_poly.pdbx_strand_id
1 'polypeptide(L)'
;MENRNTHFLVGNTRGDNVLRFDAATGNYLGEFIPVGLGGLDDPDTLLFGPDANGDGKSDLYIANGPESGIPSVLRFDGETGAFIDVFVGDNPDTNVDETGGLIRPYGMAFGPDGNLYVASFLSDQILRYNGETGEFIDIFAQGNGQPGGLNGPNGLLFINNSLFVTTQGSVATVNPDNGEVFPDFIAPSQILRYDSLNAGTTPTVFATPEPSPDSFDFVSLLGLAVGEDGDLYVSDFANDIRRYDLETAELVDTLSTNYTTDTPPSNNFIGSLAFAPNGDLLTAGFDVGTEEGAVIRYGTEDSSAVNPFEVLVPTNPILERPVGITFFPTESKLVVGTPEADQLFAGVDLAGVADIIFTGARNDEVDLATQHYASDNRVLLGSGDDTIYVNDSDYAFGGTGNDVFDATNGKGRSRMSGGEGDDTFYLGSNDRALGGEGNDKFVVQTGGGNLIAGAAGADEFQIVTVELPDTANTILDFQVSVDTLSIVGAAGLGISAETLIVNEVNGNTEISFADQTLAILTGVTGFDASVINFN
;
A
#
# COMPACT_ATOMS: atom_id res chain seq x y z
N MET A 1 6.55 23.14 0.31
CA MET A 1 5.52 22.09 0.27
C MET A 1 5.94 21.08 1.31
N GLU A 2 5.14 20.92 2.36
CA GLU A 2 5.28 19.76 3.24
C GLU A 2 4.95 18.53 2.40
N ASN A 3 5.79 17.51 2.42
CA ASN A 3 5.47 16.23 1.80
C ASN A 3 4.43 15.55 2.70
N ARG A 4 3.30 15.18 2.13
CA ARG A 4 2.11 14.74 2.86
C ARG A 4 2.01 13.23 2.97
N ASN A 5 2.94 12.53 2.33
CA ASN A 5 3.04 11.08 2.31
C ASN A 5 3.37 10.50 3.70
N THR A 6 3.84 11.35 4.61
CA THR A 6 4.08 11.04 6.02
C THR A 6 2.82 11.16 6.88
N HIS A 7 1.66 11.44 6.28
CA HIS A 7 0.41 11.66 6.98
C HIS A 7 -0.72 10.83 6.36
N PHE A 8 -1.68 10.46 7.20
CA PHE A 8 -2.95 9.90 6.74
C PHE A 8 -4.13 10.66 7.31
N LEU A 9 -5.26 10.53 6.62
CA LEU A 9 -6.54 11.09 7.01
C LEU A 9 -7.47 9.98 7.47
N VAL A 10 -8.25 10.28 8.51
CA VAL A 10 -9.29 9.39 9.02
C VAL A 10 -10.64 10.09 8.92
N GLY A 11 -11.57 9.43 8.24
CA GLY A 11 -12.98 9.82 8.18
C GLY A 11 -13.62 9.46 9.51
N ASN A 12 -13.85 10.47 10.34
CA ASN A 12 -14.30 10.30 11.70
C ASN A 12 -15.83 10.36 11.73
N THR A 13 -16.45 9.26 11.32
CA THR A 13 -17.87 9.20 10.97
C THR A 13 -18.76 9.91 11.99
N ARG A 14 -18.71 9.54 13.28
CA ARG A 14 -19.59 10.16 14.29
C ARG A 14 -19.10 11.48 14.85
N GLY A 15 -17.86 11.87 14.52
CA GLY A 15 -17.32 13.18 14.85
C GLY A 15 -17.60 14.25 13.79
N ASP A 16 -18.19 13.88 12.64
CA ASP A 16 -18.51 14.78 11.51
C ASP A 16 -17.32 15.62 11.02
N ASN A 17 -16.12 15.08 11.15
CA ASN A 17 -14.87 15.73 10.76
C ASN A 17 -13.89 14.75 10.10
N VAL A 18 -12.83 15.30 9.52
CA VAL A 18 -11.70 14.50 9.01
C VAL A 18 -10.47 14.84 9.83
N LEU A 19 -9.87 13.83 10.46
CA LEU A 19 -8.72 14.00 11.34
C LEU A 19 -7.43 13.63 10.60
N ARG A 20 -6.33 14.30 10.95
CA ARG A 20 -5.01 14.05 10.40
C ARG A 20 -4.08 13.46 11.45
N PHE A 21 -3.31 12.45 11.04
CA PHE A 21 -2.36 11.76 11.88
C PHE A 21 -1.00 11.61 11.20
N ASP A 22 0.05 11.50 12.00
CA ASP A 22 1.39 11.13 11.57
C ASP A 22 1.45 9.63 11.28
N ALA A 23 1.89 9.25 10.07
CA ALA A 23 1.91 7.86 9.61
C ALA A 23 2.96 7.00 10.32
N ALA A 24 4.02 7.62 10.85
CA ALA A 24 5.10 6.91 11.52
C ALA A 24 4.73 6.57 12.97
N THR A 25 4.15 7.54 13.67
CA THR A 25 3.97 7.54 15.12
C THR A 25 2.52 7.42 15.58
N GLY A 26 1.55 7.60 14.69
CA GLY A 26 0.12 7.65 15.05
C GLY A 26 -0.28 8.91 15.83
N ASN A 27 0.60 9.91 15.92
CA ASN A 27 0.29 11.13 16.65
C ASN A 27 -0.81 11.93 15.94
N TYR A 28 -1.76 12.44 16.71
CA TYR A 28 -2.81 13.34 16.22
C TYR A 28 -2.24 14.72 15.88
N LEU A 29 -2.53 15.22 14.67
CA LEU A 29 -1.99 16.47 14.12
C LEU A 29 -3.05 17.56 13.93
N GLY A 30 -4.28 17.33 14.37
CA GLY A 30 -5.40 18.26 14.24
C GLY A 30 -6.45 17.80 13.23
N GLU A 31 -7.56 18.53 13.20
CA GLU A 31 -8.60 18.38 12.17
C GLU A 31 -8.05 18.88 10.83
N PHE A 32 -8.22 18.06 9.79
CA PHE A 32 -7.99 18.47 8.41
C PHE A 32 -9.23 19.18 7.85
N ILE A 33 -10.41 18.62 8.12
CA ILE A 33 -11.71 19.24 7.81
C ILE A 33 -12.50 19.32 9.12
N PRO A 34 -12.83 20.54 9.60
CA PRO A 34 -13.54 20.71 10.86
C PRO A 34 -15.04 20.44 10.75
N VAL A 35 -15.66 20.17 11.90
CA VAL A 35 -17.10 19.88 12.02
C VAL A 35 -17.97 20.94 11.35
N GLY A 36 -18.93 20.48 10.53
CA GLY A 36 -19.94 21.32 9.86
C GLY A 36 -19.44 22.15 8.68
N LEU A 37 -18.15 22.06 8.31
CA LEU A 37 -17.64 22.72 7.10
C LEU A 37 -18.27 22.06 5.86
N GLY A 38 -18.85 22.87 4.97
CA GLY A 38 -19.52 22.35 3.77
C GLY A 38 -20.81 21.56 4.05
N GLY A 39 -21.25 21.47 5.32
CA GLY A 39 -22.33 20.57 5.73
C GLY A 39 -21.89 19.11 5.82
N LEU A 40 -20.60 18.85 6.08
CA LEU A 40 -20.06 17.51 6.30
C LEU A 40 -20.76 16.81 7.49
N ASP A 41 -21.19 15.58 7.27
CA ASP A 41 -21.94 14.73 8.20
C ASP A 41 -21.68 13.26 7.83
N ASP A 42 -21.28 12.44 8.80
CA ASP A 42 -20.92 11.01 8.64
C ASP A 42 -19.87 10.72 7.50
N PRO A 43 -18.63 11.27 7.55
CA PRO A 43 -17.62 11.06 6.51
C PRO A 43 -17.04 9.63 6.51
N ASP A 44 -17.61 8.75 5.67
CA ASP A 44 -17.16 7.36 5.55
C ASP A 44 -16.05 7.16 4.50
N THR A 45 -16.25 7.57 3.25
CA THR A 45 -15.25 7.39 2.19
C THR A 45 -14.52 8.68 1.87
N LEU A 46 -13.20 8.62 1.91
CA LEU A 46 -12.28 9.72 1.57
C LEU A 46 -11.54 9.36 0.27
N LEU A 47 -11.88 10.01 -0.83
CA LEU A 47 -11.32 9.70 -2.15
C LEU A 47 -10.61 10.91 -2.75
N PHE A 48 -9.29 10.81 -2.96
CA PHE A 48 -8.59 11.79 -3.78
C PHE A 48 -8.93 11.61 -5.26
N GLY A 49 -9.17 12.73 -5.95
CA GLY A 49 -9.63 12.74 -7.33
C GLY A 49 -9.06 13.90 -8.16
N PRO A 50 -9.74 14.25 -9.28
CA PRO A 50 -9.34 15.36 -10.13
C PRO A 50 -9.29 16.70 -9.39
N ASP A 51 -8.28 17.50 -9.73
CA ASP A 51 -8.11 18.91 -9.31
C ASP A 51 -9.16 19.80 -10.00
N ALA A 52 -10.00 20.43 -9.21
CA ALA A 52 -11.05 21.33 -9.68
C ALA A 52 -10.76 22.81 -9.46
N ASN A 53 -9.90 23.14 -8.49
CA ASN A 53 -9.55 24.52 -8.17
C ASN A 53 -8.37 25.04 -9.04
N GLY A 54 -7.68 24.13 -9.74
CA GLY A 54 -6.57 24.39 -10.66
C GLY A 54 -5.23 24.69 -9.97
N ASP A 55 -5.02 24.24 -8.74
CA ASP A 55 -3.78 24.45 -7.98
C ASP A 55 -2.69 23.38 -8.27
N GLY A 56 -3.04 22.35 -9.04
CA GLY A 56 -2.17 21.24 -9.40
C GLY A 56 -2.14 20.11 -8.36
N LYS A 57 -3.04 20.12 -7.38
CA LYS A 57 -3.20 19.12 -6.32
C LYS A 57 -4.55 18.42 -6.47
N SER A 58 -4.57 17.12 -6.21
CA SER A 58 -5.82 16.37 -6.21
C SER A 58 -6.74 16.85 -5.11
N ASP A 59 -8.02 17.03 -5.43
CA ASP A 59 -9.05 17.35 -4.45
C ASP A 59 -9.54 16.10 -3.71
N LEU A 60 -10.08 16.30 -2.50
CA LEU A 60 -10.68 15.28 -1.66
C LEU A 60 -12.21 15.27 -1.83
N TYR A 61 -12.73 14.17 -2.35
CA TYR A 61 -14.15 13.89 -2.52
C TYR A 61 -14.62 13.02 -1.37
N ILE A 62 -15.67 13.45 -0.68
CA ILE A 62 -16.18 12.79 0.52
C ILE A 62 -17.64 12.44 0.32
N ALA A 63 -17.95 11.15 0.49
CA ALA A 63 -19.34 10.70 0.58
C ALA A 63 -19.97 11.31 1.84
N ASN A 64 -21.07 12.04 1.65
CA ASN A 64 -21.74 12.81 2.69
C ASN A 64 -23.22 12.42 2.72
N GLY A 65 -23.73 11.94 3.85
CA GLY A 65 -25.11 11.47 3.85
C GLY A 65 -25.55 10.73 5.09
N PRO A 66 -26.10 11.45 6.09
CA PRO A 66 -26.75 10.85 7.24
C PRO A 66 -28.11 10.22 6.87
N GLU A 67 -28.72 9.50 7.83
CA GLU A 67 -30.09 8.98 7.73
C GLU A 67 -31.18 10.06 7.57
N SER A 68 -30.88 11.35 7.79
CA SER A 68 -31.90 12.43 7.83
C SER A 68 -31.55 13.72 7.05
N GLY A 69 -30.56 13.67 6.15
CA GLY A 69 -30.08 14.80 5.33
C GLY A 69 -30.19 14.55 3.82
N ILE A 70 -29.74 15.51 3.00
CA ILE A 70 -29.65 15.34 1.53
C ILE A 70 -28.32 14.65 1.22
N PRO A 71 -28.34 13.41 0.69
CA PRO A 71 -27.12 12.70 0.33
C PRO A 71 -26.38 13.44 -0.78
N SER A 72 -25.06 13.49 -0.66
CA SER A 72 -24.19 14.26 -1.53
C SER A 72 -22.78 13.68 -1.59
N VAL A 73 -22.01 14.17 -2.55
CA VAL A 73 -20.55 14.06 -2.53
C VAL A 73 -20.02 15.48 -2.38
N LEU A 74 -19.36 15.76 -1.26
CA LEU A 74 -18.72 17.05 -1.01
C LEU A 74 -17.30 17.02 -1.56
N ARG A 75 -16.83 18.16 -2.07
CA ARG A 75 -15.46 18.32 -2.55
C ARG A 75 -14.73 19.37 -1.73
N PHE A 76 -13.54 19.00 -1.30
CA PHE A 76 -12.62 19.82 -0.53
C PHE A 76 -11.28 19.86 -1.24
N ASP A 77 -10.58 20.97 -1.05
CA ASP A 77 -9.21 21.16 -1.44
C ASP A 77 -8.33 20.10 -0.74
N GLY A 78 -7.66 19.25 -1.52
CA GLY A 78 -6.84 18.18 -0.96
C GLY A 78 -5.54 18.70 -0.34
N GLU A 79 -5.16 19.96 -0.60
CA GLU A 79 -4.06 20.62 0.05
C GLU A 79 -4.47 21.21 1.41
N THR A 80 -5.57 21.95 1.48
CA THR A 80 -5.88 22.77 2.65
C THR A 80 -7.06 22.27 3.47
N GLY A 81 -7.83 21.30 2.96
CA GLY A 81 -9.11 20.88 3.54
C GLY A 81 -10.21 21.94 3.41
N ALA A 82 -10.00 22.95 2.55
CA ALA A 82 -10.99 24.00 2.35
C ALA A 82 -12.17 23.48 1.53
N PHE A 83 -13.39 23.85 1.91
CA PHE A 83 -14.56 23.48 1.12
C PHE A 83 -14.54 24.17 -0.24
N ILE A 84 -14.75 23.39 -1.31
CA ILE A 84 -14.85 23.89 -2.68
C ILE A 84 -16.32 24.01 -3.05
N ASP A 85 -17.04 22.88 -3.13
CA ASP A 85 -18.44 22.82 -3.49
C ASP A 85 -19.11 21.47 -3.14
N VAL A 86 -20.42 21.42 -3.38
CA VAL A 86 -21.19 20.17 -3.43
C VAL A 86 -21.03 19.61 -4.84
N PHE A 87 -20.23 18.56 -5.01
CA PHE A 87 -19.92 18.00 -6.32
C PHE A 87 -21.10 17.20 -6.89
N VAL A 88 -21.71 16.34 -6.06
CA VAL A 88 -22.98 15.68 -6.35
C VAL A 88 -23.97 16.08 -5.27
N GLY A 89 -25.13 16.60 -5.65
CA GLY A 89 -26.17 17.00 -4.71
C GLY A 89 -27.43 17.49 -5.41
N ASP A 90 -28.54 17.52 -4.67
CA ASP A 90 -29.82 18.02 -5.15
C ASP A 90 -29.86 19.56 -5.10
N ASN A 91 -30.30 20.19 -6.18
CA ASN A 91 -30.48 21.64 -6.20
C ASN A 91 -31.89 21.99 -5.69
N PRO A 92 -32.01 22.60 -4.50
CA PRO A 92 -33.33 22.90 -3.92
C PRO A 92 -34.14 23.94 -4.70
N ASP A 93 -33.53 24.63 -5.66
CA ASP A 93 -34.20 25.61 -6.53
C ASP A 93 -34.82 24.97 -7.79
N THR A 94 -34.55 23.68 -8.07
CA THR A 94 -35.15 22.93 -9.18
C THR A 94 -36.17 21.90 -8.66
N ASN A 95 -36.91 21.29 -9.59
CA ASN A 95 -37.75 20.12 -9.27
C ASN A 95 -37.16 18.84 -9.90
N VAL A 96 -35.91 18.89 -10.35
CA VAL A 96 -35.19 17.76 -10.93
C VAL A 96 -34.33 17.22 -9.81
N ASP A 97 -34.37 15.91 -9.57
CA ASP A 97 -33.44 15.28 -8.65
C ASP A 97 -32.10 15.08 -9.39
N GLU A 98 -31.14 15.98 -9.15
CA GLU A 98 -29.81 15.91 -9.77
C GLU A 98 -28.91 14.83 -9.15
N THR A 99 -29.31 14.24 -8.01
CA THR A 99 -28.61 13.10 -7.42
C THR A 99 -28.94 11.78 -8.13
N GLY A 100 -29.97 11.76 -8.98
CA GLY A 100 -30.42 10.51 -9.60
C GLY A 100 -31.00 9.50 -8.60
N GLY A 101 -31.47 9.97 -7.43
CA GLY A 101 -32.01 9.14 -6.36
C GLY A 101 -30.95 8.51 -5.46
N LEU A 102 -29.81 9.19 -5.25
CA LEU A 102 -28.77 8.74 -4.33
C LEU A 102 -29.35 8.63 -2.92
N ILE A 103 -29.05 7.54 -2.20
CA ILE A 103 -29.45 7.36 -0.80
C ILE A 103 -28.32 6.67 -0.04
N ARG A 104 -27.81 7.35 1.00
CA ARG A 104 -26.72 6.88 1.88
C ARG A 104 -25.48 6.45 1.08
N PRO A 105 -24.76 7.42 0.46
CA PRO A 105 -23.53 7.12 -0.27
C PRO A 105 -22.48 6.52 0.65
N TYR A 106 -21.84 5.43 0.23
CA TYR A 106 -20.66 4.87 0.89
C TYR A 106 -19.43 4.98 -0.01
N GLY A 107 -18.94 3.87 -0.56
CA GLY A 107 -17.75 3.86 -1.40
C GLY A 107 -17.97 4.53 -2.74
N MET A 108 -16.88 5.09 -3.26
CA MET A 108 -16.85 5.78 -4.55
C MET A 108 -15.54 5.47 -5.26
N ALA A 109 -15.53 5.53 -6.60
CA ALA A 109 -14.30 5.43 -7.37
C ALA A 109 -14.42 6.21 -8.69
N PHE A 110 -13.33 6.90 -9.07
CA PHE A 110 -13.19 7.42 -10.43
C PHE A 110 -12.79 6.30 -11.38
N GLY A 111 -13.54 6.13 -12.45
CA GLY A 111 -13.29 5.13 -13.47
C GLY A 111 -12.27 5.59 -14.53
N PRO A 112 -11.67 4.64 -15.27
CA PRO A 112 -10.78 4.95 -16.39
C PRO A 112 -11.49 5.65 -17.56
N ASP A 113 -12.83 5.67 -17.55
CA ASP A 113 -13.67 6.41 -18.48
C ASP A 113 -13.90 7.87 -18.06
N GLY A 114 -13.30 8.31 -16.94
CA GLY A 114 -13.39 9.66 -16.42
C GLY A 114 -14.69 9.96 -15.65
N ASN A 115 -15.49 8.94 -15.33
CA ASN A 115 -16.73 9.10 -14.56
C ASN A 115 -16.54 8.74 -13.09
N LEU A 116 -17.33 9.35 -12.21
CA LEU A 116 -17.42 8.96 -10.80
C LEU A 116 -18.52 7.91 -10.62
N TYR A 117 -18.18 6.81 -9.97
CA TYR A 117 -19.12 5.76 -9.58
C TYR A 117 -19.33 5.81 -8.07
N VAL A 118 -20.57 5.82 -7.61
CA VAL A 118 -20.93 5.95 -6.19
C VAL A 118 -21.87 4.83 -5.78
N ALA A 119 -21.53 4.10 -4.72
CA ALA A 119 -22.43 3.16 -4.08
C ALA A 119 -23.57 3.90 -3.39
N SER A 120 -24.79 3.71 -3.88
CA SER A 120 -26.02 4.10 -3.20
C SER A 120 -26.49 2.91 -2.37
N PHE A 121 -25.99 2.83 -1.13
CA PHE A 121 -26.13 1.64 -0.30
C PHE A 121 -27.59 1.25 -0.05
N LEU A 122 -28.43 2.22 0.33
CA LEU A 122 -29.82 1.92 0.68
C LEU A 122 -30.70 1.63 -0.52
N SER A 123 -30.29 1.98 -1.75
CA SER A 123 -31.07 1.67 -2.96
C SER A 123 -30.54 0.47 -3.74
N ASP A 124 -29.50 -0.22 -3.24
CA ASP A 124 -28.79 -1.31 -3.93
C ASP A 124 -28.34 -0.91 -5.34
N GLN A 125 -27.81 0.31 -5.51
CA GLN A 125 -27.40 0.82 -6.80
C GLN A 125 -25.97 1.31 -6.80
N ILE A 126 -25.34 1.26 -7.97
CA ILE A 126 -24.19 2.11 -8.27
C ILE A 126 -24.68 3.16 -9.24
N LEU A 127 -24.57 4.42 -8.82
CA LEU A 127 -24.91 5.59 -9.62
C LEU A 127 -23.64 6.13 -10.28
N ARG A 128 -23.76 6.57 -11.53
CA ARG A 128 -22.63 7.11 -12.30
C ARG A 128 -22.86 8.59 -12.59
N TYR A 129 -21.82 9.37 -12.36
CA TYR A 129 -21.79 10.82 -12.56
C TYR A 129 -20.62 11.18 -13.46
N ASN A 130 -20.74 12.31 -14.15
CA ASN A 130 -19.64 12.88 -14.89
C ASN A 130 -18.52 13.29 -13.91
N GLY A 131 -17.30 12.79 -14.11
CA GLY A 131 -16.22 13.00 -13.14
C GLY A 131 -15.62 14.41 -13.11
N GLU A 132 -15.99 15.28 -14.03
CA GLU A 132 -15.57 16.69 -14.04
C GLU A 132 -16.64 17.61 -13.42
N THR A 133 -17.92 17.31 -13.66
CA THR A 133 -19.03 18.22 -13.33
C THR A 133 -19.95 17.70 -12.22
N GLY A 134 -19.91 16.41 -11.90
CA GLY A 134 -20.80 15.77 -10.93
C GLY A 134 -22.23 15.54 -11.46
N GLU A 135 -22.52 15.86 -12.72
CA GLU A 135 -23.84 15.64 -13.31
C GLU A 135 -24.17 14.13 -13.38
N PHE A 136 -25.38 13.76 -12.93
CA PHE A 136 -25.88 12.39 -13.02
C PHE A 136 -25.98 11.90 -14.48
N ILE A 137 -25.43 10.72 -14.75
CA ILE A 137 -25.43 10.09 -16.08
C ILE A 137 -26.51 9.00 -16.13
N ASP A 138 -26.35 7.95 -15.32
CA ASP A 138 -27.25 6.80 -15.27
C ASP A 138 -27.07 5.94 -14.01
N ILE A 139 -27.98 4.99 -13.83
CA ILE A 139 -27.81 3.86 -12.90
C ILE A 139 -26.90 2.85 -13.60
N PHE A 140 -25.65 2.74 -13.14
CA PHE A 140 -24.69 1.81 -13.72
C PHE A 140 -25.06 0.35 -13.43
N ALA A 141 -25.41 0.05 -12.18
CA ALA A 141 -25.79 -1.29 -11.73
C ALA A 141 -26.87 -1.22 -10.65
N GLN A 142 -27.66 -2.30 -10.54
CA GLN A 142 -28.75 -2.42 -9.59
C GLN A 142 -28.82 -3.83 -9.00
N GLY A 143 -29.16 -3.92 -7.72
CA GLY A 143 -29.38 -5.16 -6.98
C GLY A 143 -30.60 -5.94 -7.47
N ASN A 144 -30.59 -7.23 -7.15
CA ASN A 144 -31.67 -8.16 -7.50
C ASN A 144 -32.16 -8.99 -6.30
N GLY A 145 -31.59 -8.77 -5.10
CA GLY A 145 -31.92 -9.48 -3.87
C GLY A 145 -31.51 -10.96 -3.86
N GLN A 146 -30.65 -11.40 -4.79
CA GLN A 146 -30.19 -12.78 -4.91
C GLN A 146 -28.66 -12.88 -4.75
N PRO A 147 -28.11 -14.04 -4.34
CA PRO A 147 -26.67 -14.28 -4.38
C PRO A 147 -26.10 -14.00 -5.79
N GLY A 148 -24.97 -13.31 -5.84
CA GLY A 148 -24.33 -12.80 -7.06
C GLY A 148 -24.89 -11.47 -7.57
N GLY A 149 -25.89 -10.89 -6.89
CA GLY A 149 -26.40 -9.55 -7.14
C GLY A 149 -25.73 -8.47 -6.29
N LEU A 150 -25.88 -7.22 -6.73
CA LEU A 150 -25.42 -6.03 -6.02
C LEU A 150 -26.32 -5.72 -4.81
N ASN A 151 -26.12 -6.42 -3.69
CA ASN A 151 -26.97 -6.31 -2.50
C ASN A 151 -26.20 -5.60 -1.37
N GLY A 152 -26.47 -4.31 -1.15
CA GLY A 152 -25.77 -3.46 -0.19
C GLY A 152 -24.36 -3.09 -0.65
N PRO A 153 -24.18 -2.43 -1.80
CA PRO A 153 -22.87 -2.02 -2.28
C PRO A 153 -22.19 -1.11 -1.26
N ASN A 154 -20.89 -1.29 -1.04
CA ASN A 154 -20.10 -0.43 -0.20
C ASN A 154 -18.86 0.10 -0.93
N GLY A 155 -17.71 -0.58 -0.80
CA GLY A 155 -16.44 -0.17 -1.39
C GLY A 155 -16.38 -0.42 -2.89
N LEU A 156 -15.82 0.53 -3.62
CA LEU A 156 -15.61 0.49 -5.07
C LEU A 156 -14.12 0.67 -5.36
N LEU A 157 -13.56 -0.18 -6.21
CA LEU A 157 -12.17 -0.04 -6.65
C LEU A 157 -12.03 -0.45 -8.12
N PHE A 158 -11.37 0.39 -8.93
CA PHE A 158 -11.02 0.03 -10.30
C PHE A 158 -9.66 -0.67 -10.34
N ILE A 159 -9.63 -1.87 -10.92
CA ILE A 159 -8.42 -2.66 -11.12
C ILE A 159 -8.44 -3.18 -12.55
N ASN A 160 -7.39 -2.88 -13.34
CA ASN A 160 -7.27 -3.34 -14.74
C ASN A 160 -8.54 -3.11 -15.58
N ASN A 161 -9.11 -1.89 -15.52
CA ASN A 161 -10.37 -1.46 -16.15
C ASN A 161 -11.65 -2.21 -15.71
N SER A 162 -11.56 -3.06 -14.70
CA SER A 162 -12.72 -3.72 -14.09
C SER A 162 -13.09 -3.00 -12.79
N LEU A 163 -14.38 -2.87 -12.51
CA LEU A 163 -14.86 -2.36 -11.23
C LEU A 163 -15.07 -3.53 -10.26
N PHE A 164 -14.37 -3.50 -9.14
CA PHE A 164 -14.58 -4.38 -8.00
C PHE A 164 -15.48 -3.68 -6.99
N VAL A 165 -16.43 -4.44 -6.43
CA VAL A 165 -17.43 -3.92 -5.50
C VAL A 165 -17.60 -4.88 -4.34
N THR A 166 -17.46 -4.39 -3.11
CA THR A 166 -17.87 -5.14 -1.91
C THR A 166 -19.35 -4.97 -1.65
N THR A 167 -19.96 -6.01 -1.11
CA THR A 167 -21.37 -5.99 -0.70
C THR A 167 -21.51 -6.40 0.77
N GLN A 168 -22.49 -5.81 1.45
CA GLN A 168 -22.83 -6.12 2.85
C GLN A 168 -23.99 -7.13 2.98
N GLY A 169 -24.50 -7.64 1.86
CA GLY A 169 -25.58 -8.63 1.85
C GLY A 169 -26.97 -8.07 2.22
N SER A 170 -27.12 -6.75 2.28
CA SER A 170 -28.43 -6.12 2.50
C SER A 170 -29.24 -6.03 1.22
N VAL A 171 -30.54 -6.20 1.32
CA VAL A 171 -31.50 -5.96 0.24
C VAL A 171 -32.36 -4.75 0.59
N ALA A 172 -32.35 -3.75 -0.29
CA ALA A 172 -33.12 -2.53 -0.16
C ALA A 172 -34.63 -2.84 -0.09
N THR A 173 -35.27 -2.48 1.02
CA THR A 173 -36.69 -2.71 1.26
C THR A 173 -37.41 -1.40 1.52
N VAL A 174 -38.53 -1.17 0.82
CA VAL A 174 -39.35 0.04 0.98
C VAL A 174 -40.43 -0.23 2.02
N ASN A 175 -40.50 0.60 3.04
CA ASN A 175 -41.61 0.62 3.98
C ASN A 175 -42.89 1.09 3.25
N PRO A 176 -43.94 0.27 3.18
CA PRO A 176 -45.14 0.58 2.41
C PRO A 176 -45.96 1.75 2.97
N ASP A 177 -45.76 2.12 4.23
CA ASP A 177 -46.57 3.14 4.92
C ASP A 177 -45.99 4.56 4.74
N ASN A 178 -44.67 4.71 4.71
CA ASN A 178 -43.99 6.01 4.64
C ASN A 178 -43.02 6.15 3.45
N GLY A 179 -42.76 5.08 2.69
CA GLY A 179 -41.84 5.09 1.54
C GLY A 179 -40.36 5.10 1.90
N GLU A 180 -40.01 5.00 3.18
CA GLU A 180 -38.64 4.95 3.68
C GLU A 180 -37.95 3.65 3.23
N VAL A 181 -36.69 3.75 2.81
CA VAL A 181 -35.90 2.59 2.38
C VAL A 181 -34.98 2.15 3.51
N PHE A 182 -34.99 0.87 3.84
CA PHE A 182 -34.15 0.27 4.88
C PHE A 182 -33.46 -1.01 4.38
N PRO A 183 -32.31 -1.39 4.94
CA PRO A 183 -31.57 -2.58 4.54
C PRO A 183 -32.10 -3.84 5.24
N ASP A 184 -32.41 -4.89 4.48
CA ASP A 184 -32.72 -6.24 5.01
C ASP A 184 -31.55 -7.21 4.74
N PHE A 185 -30.82 -7.61 5.78
CA PHE A 185 -29.59 -8.41 5.67
C PHE A 185 -29.87 -9.91 5.46
N ILE A 186 -30.32 -10.26 4.25
CA ILE A 186 -30.76 -11.61 3.88
C ILE A 186 -29.92 -12.26 2.77
N ALA A 187 -29.07 -11.50 2.09
CA ALA A 187 -28.18 -11.99 1.05
C ALA A 187 -26.75 -12.18 1.60
N PRO A 188 -25.90 -13.00 0.96
CA PRO A 188 -24.50 -13.08 1.34
C PRO A 188 -23.74 -11.81 0.97
N SER A 189 -22.78 -11.42 1.80
CA SER A 189 -21.73 -10.45 1.49
C SER A 189 -20.72 -11.03 0.50
N GLN A 190 -20.37 -10.30 -0.54
CA GLN A 190 -19.59 -10.79 -1.66
C GLN A 190 -18.66 -9.71 -2.22
N ILE A 191 -17.61 -10.14 -2.89
CA ILE A 191 -16.82 -9.29 -3.78
C ILE A 191 -17.34 -9.56 -5.19
N LEU A 192 -17.81 -8.52 -5.88
CA LEU A 192 -18.33 -8.56 -7.23
C LEU A 192 -17.34 -7.90 -8.19
N ARG A 193 -17.29 -8.36 -9.44
CA ARG A 193 -16.44 -7.83 -10.50
C ARG A 193 -17.26 -7.51 -11.75
N TYR A 194 -17.08 -6.29 -12.26
CA TYR A 194 -17.68 -5.80 -13.50
C TYR A 194 -16.58 -5.56 -14.54
N ASP A 195 -16.47 -6.43 -15.54
CA ASP A 195 -15.50 -6.31 -16.64
C ASP A 195 -15.96 -5.36 -17.77
N SER A 196 -17.18 -4.82 -17.66
CA SER A 196 -17.75 -3.88 -18.64
C SER A 196 -18.37 -2.69 -17.93
N LEU A 197 -18.08 -1.49 -18.45
CA LEU A 197 -18.58 -0.21 -17.93
C LEU A 197 -19.89 0.24 -18.60
N ASN A 198 -20.55 -0.67 -19.33
CA ASN A 198 -21.89 -0.41 -19.85
C ASN A 198 -22.92 -0.51 -18.72
N ALA A 199 -23.87 0.42 -18.68
CA ALA A 199 -24.97 0.38 -17.72
C ALA A 199 -25.79 -0.92 -17.86
N GLY A 200 -26.19 -1.49 -16.71
CA GLY A 200 -26.92 -2.76 -16.63
C GLY A 200 -26.06 -4.02 -16.78
N THR A 201 -24.72 -3.89 -16.77
CA THR A 201 -23.82 -5.05 -16.78
C THR A 201 -24.08 -5.94 -15.56
N THR A 202 -24.14 -7.25 -15.78
CA THR A 202 -24.23 -8.23 -14.68
C THR A 202 -22.83 -8.56 -14.17
N PRO A 203 -22.57 -8.49 -12.86
CA PRO A 203 -21.26 -8.82 -12.33
C PRO A 203 -20.99 -10.32 -12.33
N THR A 204 -19.71 -10.67 -12.20
CA THR A 204 -19.29 -11.99 -11.72
C THR A 204 -19.00 -11.93 -10.22
N VAL A 205 -19.18 -13.06 -9.53
CA VAL A 205 -18.75 -13.19 -8.13
C VAL A 205 -17.26 -13.48 -8.13
N PHE A 206 -16.47 -12.58 -7.55
CA PHE A 206 -15.05 -12.76 -7.34
C PHE A 206 -14.80 -13.67 -6.13
N ALA A 207 -15.35 -13.33 -4.97
CA ALA A 207 -15.29 -14.18 -3.78
C ALA A 207 -16.56 -14.07 -2.92
N THR A 208 -16.81 -15.11 -2.14
CA THR A 208 -17.88 -15.15 -1.12
C THR A 208 -17.27 -15.68 0.19
N PRO A 209 -16.93 -14.80 1.12
CA PRO A 209 -16.34 -15.19 2.40
C PRO A 209 -17.34 -15.84 3.37
N GLU A 210 -16.83 -16.72 4.23
CA GLU A 210 -17.53 -17.21 5.42
C GLU A 210 -17.15 -16.36 6.65
N PRO A 211 -18.03 -16.24 7.67
CA PRO A 211 -17.73 -15.49 8.91
C PRO A 211 -16.43 -15.95 9.58
N SER A 212 -15.63 -14.99 10.01
CA SER A 212 -14.42 -15.26 10.78
C SER A 212 -14.76 -15.72 12.20
N PRO A 213 -13.95 -16.59 12.84
CA PRO A 213 -14.07 -16.85 14.28
C PRO A 213 -14.00 -15.59 15.16
N ASP A 214 -13.28 -14.55 14.72
CA ASP A 214 -13.13 -13.26 15.43
C ASP A 214 -14.31 -12.31 15.18
N SER A 215 -15.17 -12.65 14.21
CA SER A 215 -16.36 -11.88 13.86
C SER A 215 -17.54 -12.20 14.77
N PHE A 216 -18.60 -11.40 14.65
CA PHE A 216 -19.87 -11.58 15.35
C PHE A 216 -20.81 -12.56 14.62
N ASP A 217 -20.27 -13.64 14.07
CA ASP A 217 -20.98 -14.63 13.23
C ASP A 217 -21.62 -14.04 11.94
N PHE A 218 -21.06 -12.96 11.40
CA PHE A 218 -21.47 -12.39 10.11
C PHE A 218 -20.28 -11.85 9.32
N VAL A 219 -20.48 -11.63 8.02
CA VAL A 219 -19.53 -10.92 7.13
C VAL A 219 -20.22 -9.67 6.61
N SER A 220 -19.53 -8.53 6.66
CA SER A 220 -20.00 -7.30 6.02
C SER A 220 -18.82 -6.57 5.40
N LEU A 221 -18.67 -6.67 4.08
CA LEU A 221 -17.48 -6.19 3.40
C LEU A 221 -17.55 -4.67 3.16
N LEU A 222 -16.44 -3.97 3.43
CA LEU A 222 -16.31 -2.52 3.29
C LEU A 222 -15.24 -2.14 2.27
N GLY A 223 -14.01 -1.93 2.71
CA GLY A 223 -12.92 -1.38 1.91
C GLY A 223 -12.27 -2.40 0.98
N LEU A 224 -11.66 -1.88 -0.09
CA LEU A 224 -10.86 -2.62 -1.05
C LEU A 224 -9.56 -1.84 -1.29
N ALA A 225 -8.41 -2.51 -1.27
CA ALA A 225 -7.15 -1.95 -1.78
C ALA A 225 -6.32 -3.04 -2.44
N VAL A 226 -5.42 -2.64 -3.34
CA VAL A 226 -4.45 -3.55 -3.96
C VAL A 226 -3.08 -3.26 -3.38
N GLY A 227 -2.41 -4.32 -2.88
CA GLY A 227 -1.05 -4.23 -2.37
C GLY A 227 -0.02 -4.22 -3.50
N GLU A 228 1.24 -3.94 -3.16
CA GLU A 228 2.35 -4.03 -4.12
C GLU A 228 2.62 -5.46 -4.60
N ASP A 229 2.20 -6.46 -3.80
CA ASP A 229 2.16 -7.87 -4.16
C ASP A 229 1.18 -8.18 -5.31
N GLY A 230 0.28 -7.26 -5.65
CA GLY A 230 -0.74 -7.43 -6.68
C GLY A 230 -2.02 -8.10 -6.18
N ASP A 231 -2.12 -8.36 -4.87
CA ASP A 231 -3.28 -9.01 -4.27
C ASP A 231 -4.34 -8.00 -3.83
N LEU A 232 -5.58 -8.48 -3.75
CA LEU A 232 -6.73 -7.71 -3.31
C LEU A 232 -6.94 -7.89 -1.80
N TYR A 233 -6.83 -6.79 -1.05
CA TYR A 233 -7.10 -6.72 0.37
C TYR A 233 -8.50 -6.15 0.61
N VAL A 234 -9.29 -6.85 1.42
CA VAL A 234 -10.70 -6.51 1.66
C VAL A 234 -10.99 -6.50 3.15
N SER A 235 -11.50 -5.38 3.67
CA SER A 235 -11.92 -5.33 5.07
C SER A 235 -13.30 -5.92 5.23
N ASP A 236 -13.44 -6.75 6.26
CA ASP A 236 -14.71 -7.25 6.76
C ASP A 236 -15.03 -6.50 8.05
N PHE A 237 -16.05 -5.63 8.01
CA PHE A 237 -16.48 -4.78 9.11
C PHE A 237 -16.60 -5.55 10.42
N ALA A 238 -17.02 -6.82 10.34
CA ALA A 238 -17.25 -7.68 11.49
C ALA A 238 -15.94 -8.12 12.16
N ASN A 239 -14.93 -8.48 11.37
CA ASN A 239 -13.50 -8.60 11.72
C ASN A 239 -12.72 -9.10 10.50
N ASP A 240 -11.41 -8.87 10.54
CA ASP A 240 -10.36 -9.32 9.64
C ASP A 240 -10.22 -8.53 8.34
N ILE A 241 -9.01 -8.56 7.79
CA ILE A 241 -8.72 -8.22 6.41
C ILE A 241 -8.43 -9.51 5.66
N ARG A 242 -9.08 -9.70 4.53
CA ARG A 242 -8.92 -10.88 3.67
C ARG A 242 -8.10 -10.52 2.46
N ARG A 243 -7.04 -11.27 2.22
CA ARG A 243 -6.14 -11.09 1.08
C ARG A 243 -6.41 -12.16 0.04
N TYR A 244 -6.74 -11.75 -1.18
CA TYR A 244 -7.06 -12.64 -2.28
C TYR A 244 -6.08 -12.46 -3.43
N ASP A 245 -5.69 -13.58 -4.04
CA ASP A 245 -4.98 -13.56 -5.31
C ASP A 245 -5.92 -12.99 -6.38
N LEU A 246 -5.48 -11.92 -7.03
CA LEU A 246 -6.34 -11.13 -7.94
C LEU A 246 -6.73 -11.89 -9.22
N GLU A 247 -5.93 -12.87 -9.65
CA GLU A 247 -6.17 -13.64 -10.87
C GLU A 247 -7.08 -14.85 -10.64
N THR A 248 -6.82 -15.59 -9.57
CA THR A 248 -7.47 -16.86 -9.23
C THR A 248 -8.67 -16.69 -8.30
N ALA A 249 -8.75 -15.56 -7.59
CA ALA A 249 -9.69 -15.29 -6.50
C ALA A 249 -9.56 -16.24 -5.30
N GLU A 250 -8.45 -16.97 -5.18
CA GLU A 250 -8.17 -17.79 -4.01
C GLU A 250 -7.80 -16.90 -2.82
N LEU A 251 -8.30 -17.27 -1.62
CA LEU A 251 -7.92 -16.61 -0.38
C LEU A 251 -6.48 -17.00 -0.05
N VAL A 252 -5.59 -16.02 -0.04
CA VAL A 252 -4.15 -16.18 0.26
C VAL A 252 -3.92 -16.14 1.76
N ASP A 253 -4.47 -15.12 2.44
CA ASP A 253 -4.29 -14.96 3.89
C ASP A 253 -5.46 -14.21 4.54
N THR A 254 -5.53 -14.30 5.87
CA THR A 254 -6.46 -13.54 6.72
C THR A 254 -5.69 -12.84 7.82
N LEU A 255 -5.73 -11.51 7.80
CA LEU A 255 -5.07 -10.65 8.77
C LEU A 255 -6.03 -10.34 9.90
N SER A 256 -5.69 -10.73 11.14
CA SER A 256 -6.57 -10.51 12.29
C SER A 256 -6.67 -9.03 12.59
N THR A 257 -7.87 -8.53 12.91
CA THR A 257 -8.07 -7.12 13.31
C THR A 257 -8.59 -7.00 14.74
N ASN A 258 -8.52 -8.07 15.52
CA ASN A 258 -8.99 -8.09 16.89
C ASN A 258 -7.94 -7.47 17.84
N TYR A 259 -8.03 -6.16 18.05
CA TYR A 259 -7.15 -5.41 18.95
C TYR A 259 -7.75 -5.22 20.36
N THR A 260 -8.89 -5.84 20.65
CA THR A 260 -9.65 -5.61 21.90
C THR A 260 -9.66 -6.79 22.86
N THR A 261 -9.45 -8.03 22.40
CA THR A 261 -9.54 -9.22 23.23
C THR A 261 -8.74 -10.40 22.67
N ASP A 262 -8.18 -11.24 23.55
CA ASP A 262 -7.54 -12.50 23.17
C ASP A 262 -8.54 -13.67 23.00
N THR A 263 -9.81 -13.45 23.36
CA THR A 263 -10.87 -14.46 23.25
C THR A 263 -11.96 -13.99 22.30
N PRO A 264 -12.18 -14.70 21.17
CA PRO A 264 -13.22 -14.36 20.20
C PRO A 264 -14.67 -14.50 20.74
N PRO A 265 -15.65 -13.78 20.17
CA PRO A 265 -15.46 -12.77 19.11
C PRO A 265 -14.74 -11.53 19.64
N SER A 266 -14.21 -10.73 18.72
CA SER A 266 -13.67 -9.41 19.03
C SER A 266 -14.70 -8.49 19.70
N ASN A 267 -14.23 -7.36 20.27
CA ASN A 267 -15.09 -6.26 20.73
C ASN A 267 -14.94 -5.01 19.85
N ASN A 268 -14.50 -5.17 18.60
CA ASN A 268 -14.31 -4.08 17.66
C ASN A 268 -14.87 -4.38 16.28
N PHE A 269 -15.21 -3.31 15.57
CA PHE A 269 -15.39 -3.33 14.11
C PHE A 269 -14.26 -2.55 13.45
N ILE A 270 -14.07 -2.78 12.15
CA ILE A 270 -13.10 -2.06 11.32
C ILE A 270 -13.80 -1.34 10.17
N GLY A 271 -13.19 -0.29 9.67
CA GLY A 271 -13.65 0.48 8.53
C GLY A 271 -12.98 0.06 7.22
N SER A 272 -12.69 1.06 6.40
CA SER A 272 -11.89 0.92 5.18
C SER A 272 -10.41 0.68 5.52
N LEU A 273 -9.63 0.42 4.48
CA LEU A 273 -8.20 0.14 4.55
C LEU A 273 -7.46 0.89 3.43
N ALA A 274 -6.20 1.23 3.69
CA ALA A 274 -5.34 1.90 2.71
C ALA A 274 -3.87 1.53 2.93
N PHE A 275 -3.13 1.43 1.83
CA PHE A 275 -1.69 1.25 1.88
C PHE A 275 -0.99 2.60 2.04
N ALA A 276 -0.05 2.64 2.97
CA ALA A 276 0.94 3.70 3.08
C ALA A 276 1.93 3.61 1.90
N PRO A 277 2.61 4.71 1.55
CA PRO A 277 3.63 4.71 0.49
C PRO A 277 4.77 3.69 0.71
N ASN A 278 5.14 3.39 1.96
CA ASN A 278 6.14 2.37 2.26
C ASN A 278 5.62 0.92 2.16
N GLY A 279 4.40 0.73 1.65
CA GLY A 279 3.74 -0.55 1.51
C GLY A 279 2.98 -1.04 2.75
N ASP A 280 3.10 -0.39 3.92
CA ASP A 280 2.39 -0.84 5.12
C ASP A 280 0.87 -0.68 4.96
N LEU A 281 0.10 -1.67 5.42
CA LEU A 281 -1.37 -1.64 5.35
C LEU A 281 -1.96 -1.06 6.64
N LEU A 282 -2.85 -0.08 6.52
CA LEU A 282 -3.56 0.49 7.67
C LEU A 282 -5.07 0.31 7.54
N THR A 283 -5.75 0.14 8.68
CA THR A 283 -7.21 0.22 8.79
C THR A 283 -7.61 0.95 10.07
N ALA A 284 -8.67 1.74 10.00
CA ALA A 284 -9.32 2.33 11.16
C ALA A 284 -10.37 1.36 11.73
N GLY A 285 -10.65 1.41 13.02
CA GLY A 285 -11.73 0.66 13.62
C GLY A 285 -12.20 1.31 14.91
N PHE A 286 -13.20 0.71 15.56
CA PHE A 286 -13.70 1.20 16.85
C PHE A 286 -14.20 0.08 17.76
N ASP A 287 -14.14 0.34 19.07
CA ASP A 287 -14.74 -0.52 20.09
C ASP A 287 -16.27 -0.41 20.03
N VAL A 288 -16.96 -1.55 19.97
CA VAL A 288 -18.43 -1.59 19.79
C VAL A 288 -19.18 -1.07 21.02
N GLY A 289 -18.57 -1.13 22.20
CA GLY A 289 -19.18 -0.69 23.46
C GLY A 289 -19.02 0.79 23.73
N THR A 290 -17.91 1.40 23.31
CA THR A 290 -17.61 2.83 23.58
C THR A 290 -17.70 3.73 22.35
N GLU A 291 -17.67 3.16 21.15
CA GLU A 291 -17.51 3.87 19.86
C GLU A 291 -16.17 4.61 19.72
N GLU A 292 -15.23 4.44 20.67
CA GLU A 292 -13.89 5.02 20.58
C GLU A 292 -13.05 4.26 19.54
N GLY A 293 -12.40 5.02 18.67
CA GLY A 293 -11.68 4.49 17.51
C GLY A 293 -10.20 4.27 17.74
N ALA A 294 -9.62 3.39 16.92
CA ALA A 294 -8.21 3.04 16.85
C ALA A 294 -7.77 2.93 15.38
N VAL A 295 -6.46 2.94 15.15
CA VAL A 295 -5.86 2.63 13.84
C VAL A 295 -4.79 1.58 14.04
N ILE A 296 -4.87 0.50 13.27
CA ILE A 296 -3.89 -0.58 13.29
C ILE A 296 -3.10 -0.60 11.98
N ARG A 297 -1.86 -1.09 12.06
CA ARG A 297 -0.91 -1.16 10.94
C ARG A 297 -0.34 -2.57 10.83
N TYR A 298 -0.24 -3.07 9.60
CA TYR A 298 0.48 -4.29 9.25
C TYR A 298 1.76 -3.89 8.52
N GLY A 299 2.89 -4.39 8.99
CA GLY A 299 4.13 -4.32 8.23
C GLY A 299 4.06 -5.23 7.01
N THR A 300 4.95 -5.00 6.04
CA THR A 300 5.09 -5.88 4.88
C THR A 300 6.34 -6.73 4.91
N GLU A 301 6.19 -7.99 4.50
CA GLU A 301 7.26 -8.91 4.15
C GLU A 301 7.06 -9.34 2.68
N ASP A 302 8.10 -9.32 1.86
CA ASP A 302 8.02 -9.66 0.43
C ASP A 302 6.88 -8.93 -0.32
N SER A 303 6.65 -7.64 -0.01
CA SER A 303 5.58 -6.78 -0.57
C SER A 303 4.17 -7.12 -0.11
N SER A 304 4.02 -8.07 0.82
CA SER A 304 2.75 -8.55 1.35
C SER A 304 2.55 -8.08 2.78
N ALA A 305 1.37 -7.60 3.14
CA ALA A 305 1.06 -7.30 4.54
C ALA A 305 0.93 -8.60 5.35
N VAL A 306 1.48 -8.62 6.57
CA VAL A 306 1.57 -9.82 7.41
C VAL A 306 1.15 -9.55 8.87
N ASN A 307 0.73 -10.61 9.58
CA ASN A 307 0.52 -10.59 11.02
C ASN A 307 1.86 -10.70 11.80
N PRO A 308 1.92 -10.23 13.07
CA PRO A 308 0.88 -9.50 13.79
C PRO A 308 0.84 -8.02 13.40
N PHE A 309 -0.31 -7.38 13.58
CA PHE A 309 -0.42 -5.92 13.48
C PHE A 309 0.18 -5.21 14.68
N GLU A 310 0.44 -3.92 14.50
CA GLU A 310 0.69 -2.94 15.55
C GLU A 310 -0.51 -2.02 15.72
N VAL A 311 -0.86 -1.67 16.96
CA VAL A 311 -1.83 -0.61 17.24
C VAL A 311 -1.13 0.74 17.15
N LEU A 312 -1.18 1.37 15.97
CA LEU A 312 -0.51 2.64 15.67
C LEU A 312 -1.18 3.81 16.41
N VAL A 313 -2.52 3.88 16.37
CA VAL A 313 -3.31 4.83 17.17
C VAL A 313 -4.12 4.00 18.17
N PRO A 314 -3.77 4.03 19.47
CA PRO A 314 -4.56 3.38 20.51
C PRO A 314 -5.99 3.90 20.54
N THR A 315 -6.93 3.10 21.06
CA THR A 315 -8.32 3.50 21.28
C THR A 315 -8.41 4.88 21.92
N ASN A 316 -9.08 5.82 21.25
CA ASN A 316 -9.05 7.24 21.60
C ASN A 316 -10.40 7.90 21.30
N PRO A 317 -10.98 8.66 22.26
CA PRO A 317 -12.26 9.33 22.07
C PRO A 317 -12.26 10.47 21.04
N ILE A 318 -11.11 10.93 20.54
CA ILE A 318 -11.10 11.86 19.40
C ILE A 318 -11.57 11.16 18.12
N LEU A 319 -11.38 9.84 18.03
CA LEU A 319 -11.89 9.00 16.98
C LEU A 319 -13.25 8.46 17.42
N GLU A 320 -14.32 9.01 16.87
CA GLU A 320 -15.71 8.65 17.14
C GLU A 320 -16.22 7.81 15.97
N ARG A 321 -16.21 6.48 16.18
CA ARG A 321 -16.62 5.45 15.21
C ARG A 321 -16.01 5.64 13.80
N PRO A 322 -14.68 5.80 13.66
CA PRO A 322 -14.06 6.04 12.36
C PRO A 322 -14.27 4.87 11.39
N VAL A 323 -14.56 5.22 10.14
CA VAL A 323 -14.71 4.24 9.04
C VAL A 323 -13.70 4.53 7.92
N GLY A 324 -13.54 5.79 7.53
CA GLY A 324 -12.66 6.16 6.43
C GLY A 324 -11.19 6.19 6.80
N ILE A 325 -10.32 5.74 5.91
CA ILE A 325 -8.88 5.99 5.99
C ILE A 325 -8.32 6.21 4.58
N THR A 326 -7.42 7.17 4.42
CA THR A 326 -6.73 7.42 3.15
C THR A 326 -5.39 8.10 3.37
N PHE A 327 -4.47 7.96 2.42
CA PHE A 327 -3.22 8.71 2.37
C PHE A 327 -3.33 9.84 1.35
N PHE A 328 -2.55 10.89 1.58
CA PHE A 328 -2.39 11.93 0.55
C PHE A 328 -1.73 11.33 -0.70
N PRO A 329 -2.09 11.77 -1.91
CA PRO A 329 -1.42 11.33 -3.11
C PRO A 329 0.07 11.62 -3.04
N THR A 330 0.87 10.64 -3.44
CA THR A 330 2.33 10.72 -3.41
C THR A 330 2.83 11.86 -4.29
N GLU A 331 3.44 12.89 -3.68
CA GLU A 331 4.07 13.97 -4.42
C GLU A 331 5.60 13.90 -4.36
N SER A 332 6.25 13.98 -5.52
CA SER A 332 7.70 14.07 -5.57
C SER A 332 8.20 15.46 -5.21
N LYS A 333 9.20 15.53 -4.33
CA LYS A 333 9.93 16.76 -4.00
C LYS A 333 11.32 16.71 -4.60
N LEU A 334 11.67 17.69 -5.43
CA LEU A 334 13.02 17.86 -5.94
C LEU A 334 13.93 18.48 -4.87
N VAL A 335 15.05 17.82 -4.59
CA VAL A 335 16.13 18.29 -3.72
C VAL A 335 17.42 18.31 -4.53
N VAL A 336 18.10 19.46 -4.52
CA VAL A 336 19.37 19.66 -5.21
C VAL A 336 20.40 20.12 -4.19
N GLY A 337 21.51 19.39 -4.13
CA GLY A 337 22.66 19.64 -3.29
C GLY A 337 23.50 20.83 -3.74
N THR A 338 24.69 20.92 -3.16
CA THR A 338 25.67 21.97 -3.40
C THR A 338 26.89 21.42 -4.17
N PRO A 339 27.80 22.28 -4.66
CA PRO A 339 29.06 21.81 -5.23
C PRO A 339 30.09 21.30 -4.20
N GLU A 340 29.76 21.37 -2.91
CA GLU A 340 30.57 20.88 -1.80
C GLU A 340 29.92 19.61 -1.25
N ALA A 341 30.62 18.89 -0.36
CA ALA A 341 30.07 17.71 0.28
C ALA A 341 28.77 18.03 1.05
N ASP A 342 27.71 17.30 0.74
CA ASP A 342 26.39 17.40 1.37
C ASP A 342 26.12 16.22 2.32
N GLN A 343 25.29 16.47 3.34
CA GLN A 343 24.71 15.43 4.17
C GLN A 343 23.20 15.65 4.22
N LEU A 344 22.41 14.67 3.76
CA LEU A 344 20.97 14.79 3.63
C LEU A 344 20.28 13.63 4.37
N PHE A 345 19.42 13.96 5.35
CA PHE A 345 18.73 12.96 6.17
C PHE A 345 17.20 13.00 5.98
N ALA A 346 16.57 11.84 5.88
CA ALA A 346 15.11 11.70 5.91
C ALA A 346 14.48 12.27 7.20
N GLY A 347 13.41 13.05 7.05
CA GLY A 347 12.74 13.75 8.14
C GLY A 347 13.48 14.99 8.66
N VAL A 348 14.67 15.33 8.12
CA VAL A 348 15.42 16.55 8.45
C VAL A 348 15.53 17.46 7.24
N ASP A 349 16.26 17.02 6.22
CA ASP A 349 16.48 17.76 4.97
C ASP A 349 15.51 17.28 3.88
N LEU A 350 15.23 15.98 3.94
CA LEU A 350 14.40 15.23 3.02
C LEU A 350 13.04 14.96 3.65
N ALA A 351 12.02 14.81 2.81
CA ALA A 351 10.79 14.23 3.29
C ALA A 351 10.89 12.71 3.43
N GLY A 352 11.76 12.08 2.64
CA GLY A 352 12.02 10.65 2.67
C GLY A 352 11.03 9.82 1.88
N VAL A 353 10.00 10.39 1.26
CA VAL A 353 9.06 9.62 0.42
C VAL A 353 8.95 10.24 -0.96
N ALA A 354 9.28 9.46 -2.01
CA ALA A 354 9.24 9.90 -3.40
C ALA A 354 10.08 11.16 -3.70
N ASP A 355 11.09 11.45 -2.86
CA ASP A 355 11.99 12.57 -3.10
C ASP A 355 12.86 12.27 -4.34
N ILE A 356 13.15 13.31 -5.14
CA ILE A 356 14.11 13.24 -6.24
C ILE A 356 15.33 14.05 -5.81
N ILE A 357 16.44 13.37 -5.58
CA ILE A 357 17.63 13.91 -4.93
C ILE A 357 18.79 13.93 -5.92
N PHE A 358 19.49 15.06 -6.01
CA PHE A 358 20.75 15.21 -6.73
C PHE A 358 21.77 15.83 -5.78
N THR A 359 22.80 15.11 -5.35
CA THR A 359 23.78 15.67 -4.39
C THR A 359 24.88 16.43 -5.14
N GLY A 360 25.50 15.81 -6.14
CA GLY A 360 26.27 16.50 -7.16
C GLY A 360 27.72 16.07 -7.23
N ALA A 361 28.62 16.81 -6.58
CA ALA A 361 30.05 16.54 -6.65
C ALA A 361 30.68 16.64 -5.27
N ARG A 362 31.80 15.94 -5.07
CA ARG A 362 32.40 15.62 -3.76
C ARG A 362 31.70 14.43 -3.13
N ASN A 363 32.23 14.01 -2.00
CA ASN A 363 31.76 12.87 -1.24
C ASN A 363 30.55 13.31 -0.43
N ASP A 364 29.38 12.84 -0.83
CA ASP A 364 28.07 13.15 -0.26
C ASP A 364 27.54 11.98 0.58
N GLU A 365 26.66 12.30 1.52
CA GLU A 365 25.98 11.32 2.36
C GLU A 365 24.46 11.52 2.28
N VAL A 366 23.73 10.44 1.95
CA VAL A 366 22.26 10.42 1.95
C VAL A 366 21.76 9.32 2.86
N ASP A 367 21.03 9.66 3.92
CA ASP A 367 20.49 8.67 4.86
C ASP A 367 18.96 8.66 4.84
N LEU A 368 18.41 7.69 4.11
CA LEU A 368 16.98 7.40 4.03
C LEU A 368 16.53 6.42 5.12
N ALA A 369 17.45 5.72 5.77
CA ALA A 369 17.17 4.71 6.79
C ALA A 369 16.79 5.31 8.16
N THR A 370 17.03 6.61 8.38
CA THR A 370 16.62 7.31 9.62
C THR A 370 15.12 7.29 9.89
N GLN A 371 14.27 7.08 8.88
CA GLN A 371 12.81 7.07 9.00
C GLN A 371 12.23 5.78 8.40
N HIS A 372 11.44 5.04 9.17
CA HIS A 372 10.94 3.72 8.77
C HIS A 372 9.84 3.78 7.69
N TYR A 373 9.36 4.99 7.39
CA TYR A 373 8.41 5.24 6.32
C TYR A 373 9.09 5.68 5.02
N ALA A 374 10.41 5.91 5.03
CA ALA A 374 11.08 6.43 3.86
C ALA A 374 11.06 5.41 2.73
N SER A 375 10.57 5.82 1.56
CA SER A 375 10.28 4.92 0.45
C SER A 375 10.22 5.64 -0.90
N ASP A 376 10.38 4.89 -1.99
CA ASP A 376 10.19 5.35 -3.38
C ASP A 376 11.07 6.54 -3.81
N ASN A 377 12.16 6.81 -3.09
CA ASN A 377 13.03 7.93 -3.41
C ASN A 377 13.88 7.62 -4.64
N ARG A 378 14.27 8.67 -5.36
CA ARG A 378 15.21 8.58 -6.46
C ARG A 378 16.42 9.45 -6.17
N VAL A 379 17.56 8.81 -5.95
CA VAL A 379 18.81 9.47 -5.54
C VAL A 379 19.86 9.34 -6.63
N LEU A 380 20.43 10.47 -7.03
CA LEU A 380 21.59 10.56 -7.90
C LEU A 380 22.72 11.23 -7.11
N LEU A 381 23.75 10.47 -6.77
CA LEU A 381 24.86 10.93 -5.93
C LEU A 381 25.87 11.75 -6.74
N GLY A 382 26.26 11.26 -7.92
CA GLY A 382 26.96 12.06 -8.92
C GLY A 382 28.44 11.71 -8.98
N SER A 383 29.32 12.58 -8.47
CA SER A 383 30.76 12.34 -8.54
C SER A 383 31.45 12.52 -7.19
N GLY A 384 32.18 11.52 -6.73
CA GLY A 384 32.74 11.49 -5.39
C GLY A 384 32.77 10.06 -4.89
N ASP A 385 33.37 9.83 -3.73
CA ASP A 385 33.14 8.56 -3.03
C ASP A 385 31.97 8.80 -2.07
N ASP A 386 30.76 8.47 -2.51
CA ASP A 386 29.50 8.82 -1.86
C ASP A 386 29.01 7.68 -0.97
N THR A 387 28.11 7.98 -0.03
CA THR A 387 27.47 6.97 0.83
C THR A 387 25.97 7.18 0.89
N ILE A 388 25.21 6.11 0.68
CA ILE A 388 23.76 6.12 0.82
C ILE A 388 23.28 4.98 1.70
N TYR A 389 22.46 5.33 2.69
CA TYR A 389 21.64 4.38 3.44
C TYR A 389 20.28 4.31 2.77
N VAL A 390 20.07 3.23 2.02
CA VAL A 390 18.90 2.96 1.18
C VAL A 390 17.80 2.33 2.04
N ASN A 391 16.55 2.70 1.78
CA ASN A 391 15.39 2.18 2.49
C ASN A 391 14.49 1.39 1.52
N ASP A 392 13.17 1.60 1.54
CA ASP A 392 12.19 0.79 0.84
C ASP A 392 11.91 1.27 -0.59
N SER A 393 11.92 0.37 -1.57
CA SER A 393 11.54 0.68 -2.97
C SER A 393 12.33 1.87 -3.60
N ASP A 394 13.51 2.19 -3.08
CA ASP A 394 14.31 3.33 -3.51
C ASP A 394 15.09 3.04 -4.81
N TYR A 395 15.44 4.08 -5.54
CA TYR A 395 16.31 4.05 -6.71
C TYR A 395 17.55 4.88 -6.45
N ALA A 396 18.70 4.24 -6.30
CA ALA A 396 19.97 4.91 -5.99
C ALA A 396 20.99 4.71 -7.11
N PHE A 397 21.64 5.80 -7.51
CA PHE A 397 22.68 5.82 -8.54
C PHE A 397 23.92 6.54 -7.99
N GLY A 398 25.04 5.82 -7.92
CA GLY A 398 26.33 6.31 -7.41
C GLY A 398 26.95 7.31 -8.36
N GLY A 399 27.30 6.85 -9.56
CA GLY A 399 27.83 7.69 -10.62
C GLY A 399 29.31 7.43 -10.84
N THR A 400 30.19 8.35 -10.43
CA THR A 400 31.64 8.14 -10.55
C THR A 400 32.32 8.25 -9.19
N GLY A 401 33.24 7.34 -8.89
CA GLY A 401 33.95 7.24 -7.62
C GLY A 401 33.56 5.96 -6.90
N ASN A 402 34.13 5.73 -5.72
CA ASN A 402 33.93 4.46 -5.01
C ASN A 402 32.81 4.63 -3.98
N ASP A 403 31.60 4.26 -4.37
CA ASP A 403 30.38 4.53 -3.62
C ASP A 403 30.01 3.39 -2.67
N VAL A 404 29.27 3.74 -1.62
CA VAL A 404 28.75 2.78 -0.64
C VAL A 404 27.23 2.85 -0.57
N PHE A 405 26.59 1.70 -0.79
CA PHE A 405 25.15 1.52 -0.64
C PHE A 405 24.89 0.59 0.55
N ASP A 406 24.10 1.05 1.51
CA ASP A 406 23.68 0.25 2.66
C ASP A 406 22.15 0.14 2.70
N ALA A 407 21.63 -0.98 2.23
CA ALA A 407 20.20 -1.30 2.20
C ALA A 407 19.79 -2.25 3.34
N THR A 408 20.62 -2.40 4.38
CA THR A 408 20.44 -3.44 5.40
C THR A 408 19.25 -3.19 6.33
N ASN A 409 18.81 -1.93 6.44
CA ASN A 409 17.65 -1.55 7.23
C ASN A 409 16.35 -1.46 6.41
N GLY A 410 16.42 -1.59 5.08
CA GLY A 410 15.26 -1.58 4.20
C GLY A 410 14.56 -2.93 4.16
N LYS A 411 13.26 -2.91 3.87
CA LYS A 411 12.39 -4.05 3.53
C LYS A 411 12.55 -4.49 2.08
N GLY A 412 13.47 -3.88 1.33
CA GLY A 412 13.88 -4.32 0.01
C GLY A 412 13.28 -3.55 -1.15
N ARG A 413 13.27 -4.22 -2.32
CA ARG A 413 12.77 -3.71 -3.61
C ARG A 413 13.57 -2.52 -4.15
N SER A 414 14.66 -2.17 -3.50
CA SER A 414 15.48 -1.06 -3.90
C SER A 414 16.34 -1.44 -5.10
N ARG A 415 16.61 -0.46 -5.95
CA ARG A 415 17.41 -0.60 -7.16
C ARG A 415 18.61 0.30 -7.06
N MET A 416 19.78 -0.32 -7.00
CA MET A 416 21.04 0.33 -6.77
C MET A 416 21.96 0.10 -7.97
N SER A 417 22.65 1.15 -8.40
CA SER A 417 23.67 1.10 -9.44
C SER A 417 24.89 1.88 -8.99
N GLY A 418 26.04 1.23 -8.95
CA GLY A 418 27.32 1.81 -8.53
C GLY A 418 27.83 2.81 -9.56
N GLY A 419 28.17 2.34 -10.75
CA GLY A 419 28.58 3.19 -11.85
C GLY A 419 30.04 2.96 -12.23
N GLU A 420 30.85 4.02 -12.27
CA GLU A 420 32.30 3.92 -12.45
C GLU A 420 33.00 3.96 -11.09
N GLY A 421 33.75 2.92 -10.70
CA GLY A 421 34.46 2.88 -9.43
C GLY A 421 34.47 1.49 -8.82
N ASP A 422 35.25 1.30 -7.75
CA ASP A 422 35.18 0.07 -6.95
C ASP A 422 34.11 0.27 -5.86
N ASP A 423 32.86 -0.12 -6.14
CA ASP A 423 31.69 0.18 -5.31
C ASP A 423 31.41 -0.92 -4.27
N THR A 424 30.72 -0.56 -3.18
CA THR A 424 30.34 -1.52 -2.12
C THR A 424 28.85 -1.48 -1.83
N PHE A 425 28.22 -2.64 -1.84
CA PHE A 425 26.80 -2.83 -1.53
C PHE A 425 26.63 -3.72 -0.30
N TYR A 426 25.93 -3.23 0.71
CA TYR A 426 25.40 -4.02 1.82
C TYR A 426 23.92 -4.25 1.56
N LEU A 427 23.56 -5.49 1.24
CA LEU A 427 22.21 -5.85 0.78
C LEU A 427 21.43 -6.57 1.89
N GLY A 428 20.18 -6.15 2.07
CA GLY A 428 19.19 -6.81 2.92
C GLY A 428 18.41 -7.84 2.11
N SER A 429 17.12 -7.57 1.91
CA SER A 429 16.17 -8.47 1.26
C SER A 429 15.67 -7.93 -0.08
N ASN A 430 15.48 -8.79 -1.08
CA ASN A 430 14.74 -8.50 -2.31
C ASN A 430 15.17 -7.25 -3.11
N ASP A 431 16.43 -6.86 -3.01
CA ASP A 431 17.00 -5.72 -3.74
C ASP A 431 17.54 -6.13 -5.12
N ARG A 432 17.81 -5.12 -5.94
CA ARG A 432 18.51 -5.26 -7.21
C ARG A 432 19.75 -4.39 -7.21
N ALA A 433 20.92 -5.00 -7.35
CA ALA A 433 22.19 -4.30 -7.33
C ALA A 433 22.97 -4.55 -8.62
N LEU A 434 23.47 -3.48 -9.22
CA LEU A 434 24.39 -3.49 -10.35
C LEU A 434 25.66 -2.75 -9.93
N GLY A 435 26.80 -3.43 -10.00
CA GLY A 435 28.12 -2.85 -9.70
C GLY A 435 28.49 -1.79 -10.72
N GLY A 436 28.96 -2.23 -11.89
CA GLY A 436 29.22 -1.33 -13.02
C GLY A 436 30.59 -1.57 -13.62
N GLU A 437 31.37 -0.51 -13.77
CA GLU A 437 32.79 -0.59 -14.12
C GLU A 437 33.65 -0.50 -12.86
N GLY A 438 34.53 -1.47 -12.62
CA GLY A 438 35.39 -1.50 -11.45
C GLY A 438 35.26 -2.82 -10.72
N ASN A 439 36.00 -3.02 -9.63
CA ASN A 439 35.94 -4.26 -8.85
C ASN A 439 34.99 -4.06 -7.69
N ASP A 440 33.76 -4.50 -7.87
CA ASP A 440 32.68 -4.20 -6.95
C ASP A 440 32.55 -5.26 -5.87
N LYS A 441 31.97 -4.87 -4.74
CA LYS A 441 31.77 -5.75 -3.60
C LYS A 441 30.31 -5.79 -3.16
N PHE A 442 29.75 -6.99 -3.09
CA PHE A 442 28.40 -7.25 -2.61
C PHE A 442 28.46 -8.05 -1.31
N VAL A 443 27.89 -7.49 -0.25
CA VAL A 443 27.80 -8.10 1.08
C VAL A 443 26.35 -8.36 1.39
N VAL A 444 25.91 -9.61 1.25
CA VAL A 444 24.56 -10.00 1.62
C VAL A 444 24.50 -10.29 3.12
N GLN A 445 23.59 -9.63 3.81
CA GLN A 445 23.32 -9.84 5.22
C GLN A 445 22.13 -10.79 5.42
N THR A 446 21.37 -10.59 6.50
CA THR A 446 20.15 -11.31 6.84
C THR A 446 19.06 -11.01 5.81
N GLY A 447 18.18 -11.96 5.48
CA GLY A 447 17.17 -11.79 4.43
C GLY A 447 17.51 -12.51 3.12
N GLY A 448 17.95 -11.82 2.08
CA GLY A 448 18.30 -12.42 0.79
C GLY A 448 17.24 -12.24 -0.30
N GLY A 449 17.20 -13.11 -1.30
CA GLY A 449 16.32 -12.92 -2.47
C GLY A 449 16.77 -11.79 -3.43
N ASN A 450 18.01 -11.30 -3.26
CA ASN A 450 18.55 -10.21 -4.07
C ASN A 450 18.90 -10.65 -5.49
N LEU A 451 18.79 -9.74 -6.45
CA LEU A 451 19.30 -9.89 -7.82
C LEU A 451 20.56 -9.05 -7.99
N ILE A 452 21.68 -9.70 -8.25
CA ILE A 452 23.00 -9.06 -8.20
C ILE A 452 23.73 -9.26 -9.53
N ALA A 453 24.31 -8.19 -10.07
CA ALA A 453 25.22 -8.24 -11.20
C ALA A 453 26.47 -7.39 -10.91
N GLY A 454 27.65 -7.98 -11.07
CA GLY A 454 28.92 -7.25 -10.90
C GLY A 454 29.28 -6.41 -12.14
N ALA A 455 28.92 -6.92 -13.33
CA ALA A 455 29.26 -6.37 -14.64
C ALA A 455 30.76 -6.45 -14.98
N ALA A 456 31.48 -5.32 -14.99
CA ALA A 456 32.81 -5.23 -15.57
C ALA A 456 33.87 -5.04 -14.48
N GLY A 457 34.50 -6.13 -14.07
CA GLY A 457 35.53 -6.08 -13.04
C GLY A 457 35.98 -7.45 -12.61
N ALA A 458 36.73 -7.51 -11.51
CA ALA A 458 36.91 -8.72 -10.71
C ALA A 458 36.12 -8.55 -9.41
N ASP A 459 34.86 -8.97 -9.43
CA ASP A 459 33.89 -8.61 -8.40
C ASP A 459 33.90 -9.60 -7.23
N GLU A 460 33.56 -9.13 -6.02
CA GLU A 460 33.44 -9.96 -4.82
C GLU A 460 31.97 -10.10 -4.39
N PHE A 461 31.49 -11.34 -4.36
CA PHE A 461 30.15 -11.69 -3.86
C PHE A 461 30.27 -12.43 -2.52
N GLN A 462 29.90 -11.78 -1.42
CA GLN A 462 29.79 -12.38 -0.09
C GLN A 462 28.33 -12.79 0.15
N ILE A 463 28.00 -14.04 -0.17
CA ILE A 463 26.61 -14.56 -0.18
C ILE A 463 26.12 -15.01 1.19
N VAL A 464 27.03 -15.14 2.17
CA VAL A 464 26.75 -15.50 3.56
C VAL A 464 27.76 -14.76 4.43
N THR A 465 27.29 -14.20 5.54
CA THR A 465 28.14 -13.45 6.48
C THR A 465 27.98 -13.92 7.93
N VAL A 466 26.97 -13.43 8.65
CA VAL A 466 26.76 -13.78 10.07
C VAL A 466 25.79 -14.95 10.22
N GLU A 467 24.80 -15.03 9.34
CA GLU A 467 23.80 -16.09 9.27
C GLU A 467 23.44 -16.42 7.81
N LEU A 468 22.62 -17.46 7.62
CA LEU A 468 22.16 -17.88 6.30
C LEU A 468 21.07 -16.90 5.79
N PRO A 469 21.04 -16.58 4.49
CA PRO A 469 19.94 -15.82 3.93
C PRO A 469 18.65 -16.66 3.95
N ASP A 470 17.54 -16.07 4.36
CA ASP A 470 16.19 -16.66 4.34
C ASP A 470 15.80 -17.12 2.92
N THR A 471 16.12 -16.29 1.91
CA THR A 471 15.85 -16.58 0.50
C THR A 471 17.13 -16.54 -0.33
N ALA A 472 17.27 -17.48 -1.27
CA ALA A 472 18.44 -17.57 -2.13
C ALA A 472 18.67 -16.30 -2.96
N ASN A 473 19.90 -15.78 -2.95
CA ASN A 473 20.30 -14.67 -3.80
C ASN A 473 20.61 -15.16 -5.22
N THR A 474 20.36 -14.35 -6.24
CA THR A 474 20.65 -14.69 -7.63
C THR A 474 21.73 -13.77 -8.18
N ILE A 475 22.87 -14.35 -8.56
CA ILE A 475 23.96 -13.65 -9.24
C ILE A 475 23.83 -13.89 -10.74
N LEU A 476 23.79 -12.80 -11.52
CA LEU A 476 23.35 -12.82 -12.91
C LEU A 476 24.47 -13.06 -13.92
N ASP A 477 25.71 -12.69 -13.60
CA ASP A 477 26.80 -12.61 -14.57
C ASP A 477 28.17 -13.09 -14.06
N PHE A 478 28.18 -13.90 -12.99
CA PHE A 478 29.41 -14.42 -12.37
C PHE A 478 30.39 -15.04 -13.37
N GLN A 479 31.63 -14.57 -13.36
CA GLN A 479 32.74 -15.01 -14.19
C GLN A 479 33.76 -15.83 -13.39
N VAL A 480 33.79 -17.15 -13.62
CA VAL A 480 34.74 -18.04 -12.97
C VAL A 480 36.20 -17.61 -13.24
N SER A 481 37.02 -17.54 -12.18
CA SER A 481 38.43 -17.11 -12.20
C SER A 481 38.69 -15.62 -12.37
N VAL A 482 37.64 -14.82 -12.57
CA VAL A 482 37.72 -13.35 -12.54
C VAL A 482 37.10 -12.88 -11.23
N ASP A 483 35.85 -13.28 -10.98
CA ASP A 483 35.10 -12.93 -9.79
C ASP A 483 35.39 -13.89 -8.64
N THR A 484 35.11 -13.41 -7.44
CA THR A 484 35.28 -14.13 -6.18
C THR A 484 33.92 -14.35 -5.52
N LEU A 485 33.66 -15.59 -5.11
CA LEU A 485 32.53 -15.94 -4.26
C LEU A 485 33.03 -16.30 -2.86
N SER A 486 32.45 -15.70 -1.83
CA SER A 486 32.90 -15.84 -0.45
C SER A 486 31.75 -16.20 0.49
N ILE A 487 32.05 -17.04 1.48
CA ILE A 487 31.24 -17.29 2.68
C ILE A 487 32.06 -16.83 3.86
N VAL A 488 31.66 -15.70 4.45
CA VAL A 488 32.26 -15.17 5.68
C VAL A 488 31.59 -15.87 6.86
N GLY A 489 32.33 -16.15 7.94
CA GLY A 489 31.79 -16.82 9.13
C GLY A 489 31.59 -18.33 8.95
N ALA A 490 32.12 -18.92 7.88
CA ALA A 490 31.88 -20.30 7.47
C ALA A 490 32.14 -21.32 8.60
N ALA A 491 33.25 -21.15 9.34
CA ALA A 491 33.61 -22.03 10.45
C ALA A 491 32.60 -22.01 11.61
N GLY A 492 31.96 -20.86 11.86
CA GLY A 492 30.93 -20.71 12.90
C GLY A 492 29.61 -21.38 12.51
N LEU A 493 29.30 -21.38 11.22
CA LEU A 493 28.09 -21.98 10.65
C LEU A 493 28.27 -23.45 10.27
N GLY A 494 29.50 -23.98 10.34
CA GLY A 494 29.82 -25.36 9.95
C GLY A 494 29.82 -25.56 8.43
N ILE A 495 30.07 -24.51 7.67
CA ILE A 495 30.12 -24.53 6.21
C ILE A 495 31.57 -24.73 5.74
N SER A 496 31.78 -25.66 4.82
CA SER A 496 33.02 -25.87 4.08
C SER A 496 32.72 -26.39 2.68
N ALA A 497 33.76 -26.52 1.85
CA ALA A 497 33.64 -27.10 0.52
C ALA A 497 33.05 -28.54 0.54
N GLU A 498 33.27 -29.29 1.62
CA GLU A 498 32.73 -30.64 1.78
C GLU A 498 31.27 -30.69 2.26
N THR A 499 30.77 -29.63 2.89
CA THR A 499 29.40 -29.58 3.43
C THR A 499 28.43 -28.87 2.49
N LEU A 500 28.94 -28.06 1.54
CA LEU A 500 28.12 -27.46 0.51
C LEU A 500 27.66 -28.48 -0.52
N ILE A 501 26.46 -28.25 -1.03
CA ILE A 501 25.88 -29.00 -2.14
C ILE A 501 25.86 -28.02 -3.33
N VAL A 502 26.53 -28.39 -4.42
CA VAL A 502 26.54 -27.62 -5.66
C VAL A 502 25.86 -28.44 -6.74
N ASN A 503 24.73 -27.96 -7.24
CA ASN A 503 23.93 -28.64 -8.25
C ASN A 503 23.80 -27.79 -9.51
N GLU A 504 23.74 -28.44 -10.67
CA GLU A 504 23.37 -27.77 -11.92
C GLU A 504 21.88 -27.99 -12.19
N VAL A 505 21.11 -26.91 -12.29
CA VAL A 505 19.66 -26.95 -12.50
C VAL A 505 19.31 -25.99 -13.64
N ASN A 506 18.74 -26.52 -14.72
CA ASN A 506 18.32 -25.75 -15.91
C ASN A 506 19.41 -24.84 -16.52
N GLY A 507 20.68 -25.21 -16.41
CA GLY A 507 21.81 -24.42 -16.91
C GLY A 507 22.34 -23.35 -15.95
N ASN A 508 21.86 -23.35 -14.70
CA ASN A 508 22.36 -22.52 -13.60
C ASN A 508 23.07 -23.40 -12.56
N THR A 509 23.93 -22.78 -11.74
CA THR A 509 24.52 -23.42 -10.56
C THR A 509 23.76 -23.00 -9.31
N GLU A 510 23.22 -23.95 -8.55
CA GLU A 510 22.64 -23.74 -7.22
C GLU A 510 23.65 -24.15 -6.16
N ILE A 511 23.86 -23.27 -5.17
CA ILE A 511 24.74 -23.49 -4.03
C ILE A 511 23.87 -23.57 -2.78
N SER A 512 23.86 -24.74 -2.14
CA SER A 512 23.01 -25.04 -1.00
C SER A 512 23.81 -25.54 0.19
N PHE A 513 23.29 -25.32 1.38
CA PHE A 513 23.78 -25.91 2.63
C PHE A 513 22.59 -26.55 3.36
N ALA A 514 22.74 -27.82 3.75
CA ALA A 514 21.64 -28.63 4.22
C ALA A 514 20.47 -28.65 3.22
N ASP A 515 19.29 -28.17 3.61
CA ASP A 515 18.06 -28.09 2.81
C ASP A 515 17.78 -26.67 2.27
N GLN A 516 18.66 -25.71 2.52
CA GLN A 516 18.50 -24.32 2.10
C GLN A 516 19.42 -23.97 0.94
N THR A 517 18.85 -23.39 -0.13
CA THR A 517 19.62 -22.78 -1.22
C THR A 517 20.06 -21.39 -0.79
N LEU A 518 21.36 -21.13 -0.88
CA LEU A 518 21.98 -19.87 -0.43
C LEU A 518 22.13 -18.89 -1.59
N ALA A 519 22.54 -19.40 -2.74
CA ALA A 519 22.74 -18.60 -3.94
C ALA A 519 22.52 -19.41 -5.23
N ILE A 520 22.14 -18.69 -6.29
CA ILE A 520 22.00 -19.20 -7.65
C ILE A 520 22.91 -18.38 -8.57
N LEU A 521 23.80 -19.05 -9.31
CA LEU A 521 24.63 -18.42 -10.34
C LEU A 521 24.01 -18.70 -11.71
N THR A 522 23.55 -17.65 -12.36
CA THR A 522 22.84 -17.75 -13.64
C THR A 522 23.81 -18.09 -14.78
N GLY A 523 23.48 -19.12 -15.58
CA GLY A 523 24.28 -19.49 -16.75
C GLY A 523 25.67 -20.07 -16.46
N VAL A 524 26.04 -20.25 -15.19
CA VAL A 524 27.30 -20.88 -14.78
C VAL A 524 27.11 -22.39 -14.69
N THR A 525 28.01 -23.15 -15.32
CA THR A 525 28.00 -24.62 -15.34
C THR A 525 29.38 -25.16 -14.97
N GLY A 526 29.43 -26.37 -14.40
CA GLY A 526 30.69 -27.00 -13.98
C GLY A 526 31.42 -26.27 -12.84
N PHE A 527 30.69 -25.54 -11.99
CA PHE A 527 31.23 -24.84 -10.83
C PHE A 527 31.71 -25.82 -9.75
N ASP A 528 32.85 -25.53 -9.12
CA ASP A 528 33.46 -26.37 -8.08
C ASP A 528 33.49 -25.60 -6.76
N ALA A 529 32.92 -26.16 -5.69
CA ALA A 529 32.85 -25.53 -4.37
C ALA A 529 34.23 -25.14 -3.81
N SER A 530 35.33 -25.76 -4.27
CA SER A 530 36.70 -25.41 -3.87
C SER A 530 37.17 -24.04 -4.34
N VAL A 531 36.46 -23.39 -5.28
CA VAL A 531 36.75 -22.01 -5.72
C VAL A 531 36.13 -20.97 -4.80
N ILE A 532 35.25 -21.37 -3.88
CA ILE A 532 34.65 -20.48 -2.88
C ILE A 532 35.67 -20.19 -1.78
N ASN A 533 35.78 -18.92 -1.39
CA ASN A 533 36.57 -18.52 -0.24
C ASN A 533 35.75 -18.69 1.05
N PHE A 534 36.27 -19.52 1.97
CA PHE A 534 35.67 -19.75 3.29
C PHE A 534 36.49 -18.99 4.33
N ASN A 535 36.01 -17.82 4.73
CA ASN A 535 36.71 -16.88 5.61
C ASN A 535 36.14 -16.87 7.03
#